data_AF-A0A7X8K8T4-F1
#
_entry.id   AF-A0A7X8K8T4-F1
#
_cell.length_a   1.000
_cell.length_b   1.000
_cell.length_c   1.000
_cell.angle_alpha   90.00
_cell.angle_beta   90.00
_cell.angle_gamma   90.00
#
_symmetry.space_group_name_H-M   'P 1'
#
loop_
_entity.id
_entity.type
_entity.pdbx_description
1 polymer ?
#
loop_
_entity_poly.entity_id
_entity_poly.type
_entity_poly.pdbx_seq_one_letter_code
_entity_poly.pdbx_strand_id
1 'polypeptide(L)'
;GCQFTSHTLAGKLYDIPVSGTMAHSWVMAFDSELESFRAYAKLYPGSTILLIDTYDTLGSGIENAIIVGLEEKEKGNTIGVRIDSGDLSYLPRVIRKRLDDAGLEDAFIVVSNDLTEEIIQTLVHDGVPIDSWGIGTHLVTGGIQASLNGVYKLAAKELRDGSYLPTMKISNSFEKTTNPGIKQLYRFYDAEGGAIADLVTCFDEEISVGNDYVFYHPFAETEFFEMKKERYVRIEALLNHVMKDGKRLGGKPCLKTLQERGIRSLDTIHKTYLRQINPHIYKVSLSEKLKALKIEILVSHRRKAAKIT
;
A
#
# COMPACT_ATOMS: atom_id res chain seq x y z
N GLY A 1 4.50 1.30 -3.30
CA GLY A 1 3.53 1.80 -4.28
C GLY A 1 4.09 3.04 -4.96
N CYS A 2 4.25 4.12 -4.19
CA CYS A 2 4.87 5.37 -4.68
C CYS A 2 6.31 5.17 -5.16
N GLN A 3 6.71 5.99 -6.14
CA GLN A 3 8.03 5.93 -6.79
C GLN A 3 9.00 7.00 -6.27
N PHE A 4 8.49 8.15 -5.80
CA PHE A 4 9.28 9.28 -5.32
C PHE A 4 8.57 10.03 -4.19
N THR A 5 9.29 10.94 -3.51
CA THR A 5 8.76 11.81 -2.45
C THR A 5 9.25 13.25 -2.59
N SER A 6 8.45 14.23 -2.18
CA SER A 6 8.91 15.62 -2.01
C SER A 6 9.65 15.85 -0.68
N HIS A 7 9.63 14.87 0.23
CA HIS A 7 10.21 15.00 1.57
C HIS A 7 11.72 14.76 1.56
N THR A 8 12.51 15.84 1.50
CA THR A 8 13.98 15.80 1.38
C THR A 8 14.67 15.00 2.50
N LEU A 9 14.24 15.13 3.76
CA LEU A 9 14.80 14.33 4.87
C LEU A 9 14.54 12.83 4.69
N ALA A 10 13.39 12.43 4.14
CA ALA A 10 13.10 11.03 3.88
C ALA A 10 14.02 10.48 2.78
N GLY A 11 14.28 11.27 1.73
CA GLY A 11 15.30 10.96 0.72
C GLY A 11 16.68 10.75 1.35
N LYS A 12 17.12 11.69 2.21
CA LYS A 12 18.42 11.59 2.91
C LYS A 12 18.54 10.35 3.80
N LEU A 13 17.49 10.02 4.57
CA LEU A 13 17.56 8.96 5.59
C LEU A 13 17.29 7.56 5.03
N TYR A 14 16.51 7.47 3.95
CA TYR A 14 15.98 6.20 3.45
C TYR A 14 16.28 5.92 1.98
N ASP A 15 17.03 6.81 1.31
CA ASP A 15 17.39 6.68 -0.10
C ASP A 15 16.16 6.58 -1.02
N ILE A 16 15.11 7.33 -0.66
CA ILE A 16 13.90 7.45 -1.49
C ILE A 16 14.19 8.49 -2.57
N PRO A 17 13.92 8.21 -3.86
CA PRO A 17 14.03 9.20 -4.92
C PRO A 17 13.24 10.47 -4.56
N VAL A 18 13.92 11.62 -4.56
CA VAL A 18 13.29 12.91 -4.28
C VAL A 18 12.88 13.54 -5.59
N SER A 19 11.62 13.98 -5.67
CA SER A 19 11.08 14.69 -6.83
C SER A 19 10.19 15.84 -6.37
N GLY A 20 10.22 16.92 -7.14
CA GLY A 20 9.46 18.14 -6.90
C GLY A 20 9.61 19.08 -8.09
N THR A 21 8.65 19.98 -8.26
CA THR A 21 8.63 20.95 -9.35
C THR A 21 8.73 22.37 -8.79
N MET A 22 8.01 23.33 -9.37
CA MET A 22 7.81 24.67 -8.82
C MET A 22 6.52 24.79 -8.00
N ALA A 23 6.40 25.85 -7.21
CA ALA A 23 5.16 26.24 -6.52
C ALA A 23 4.60 27.51 -7.15
N HIS A 24 3.33 27.82 -6.89
CA HIS A 24 2.72 29.08 -7.36
C HIS A 24 3.51 30.32 -6.90
N SER A 25 4.12 30.27 -5.70
CA SER A 25 4.96 31.36 -5.19
C SER A 25 6.18 31.65 -6.06
N TRP A 26 6.70 30.66 -6.81
CA TRP A 26 7.75 30.88 -7.80
C TRP A 26 7.22 31.73 -8.94
N VAL A 27 6.09 31.34 -9.56
CA VAL A 27 5.49 32.06 -10.69
C VAL A 27 5.10 33.48 -10.29
N MET A 28 4.49 33.64 -9.10
CA MET A 28 4.06 34.93 -8.56
C MET A 28 5.20 35.88 -8.20
N ALA A 29 6.46 35.40 -8.12
CA ALA A 29 7.61 36.23 -7.79
C ALA A 29 8.21 36.98 -9.00
N PHE A 30 7.72 36.71 -10.22
CA PHE A 30 8.17 37.35 -11.46
C PHE A 30 7.09 38.28 -12.00
N ASP A 31 7.49 39.23 -12.84
CA ASP A 31 6.57 40.17 -13.49
C ASP A 31 5.71 39.49 -14.56
N SER A 32 6.14 38.34 -15.07
CA SER A 32 5.37 37.53 -16.01
C SER A 32 5.55 36.03 -15.81
N GLU A 33 4.51 35.27 -16.12
CA GLU A 33 4.51 33.80 -16.08
C GLU A 33 5.58 33.20 -17.01
N LEU A 34 5.72 33.75 -18.22
CA LEU A 34 6.74 33.31 -19.19
C LEU A 34 8.17 33.50 -18.67
N GLU A 35 8.46 34.63 -18.02
CA GLU A 35 9.77 34.87 -17.41
C GLU A 35 10.06 33.85 -16.32
N SER A 36 9.07 33.56 -15.46
CA SER A 36 9.21 32.56 -14.40
C SER A 36 9.53 31.16 -14.95
N PHE A 37 8.92 30.78 -16.08
CA PHE A 37 9.13 29.48 -16.72
C PHE A 37 10.52 29.40 -17.37
N ARG A 38 10.95 30.43 -18.09
CA ARG A 38 12.32 30.50 -18.65
C ARG A 38 13.38 30.48 -17.54
N ALA A 39 13.14 31.21 -16.45
CA ALA A 39 14.04 31.21 -15.30
C ALA A 39 14.16 29.82 -14.67
N TYR A 40 13.05 29.09 -14.53
CA TYR A 40 13.06 27.73 -14.01
C TYR A 40 13.77 26.75 -14.96
N ALA A 41 13.48 26.80 -16.26
CA ALA A 41 14.11 25.96 -17.26
C ALA A 41 15.64 26.14 -17.31
N LYS A 42 16.11 27.38 -17.14
CA LYS A 42 17.54 27.70 -17.04
C LYS A 42 18.21 27.07 -15.82
N LEU A 43 17.52 26.98 -14.68
CA LEU A 43 18.06 26.40 -13.44
C LEU A 43 18.02 24.86 -13.45
N TYR A 44 17.01 24.28 -14.10
CA TYR A 44 16.74 22.84 -14.10
C TYR A 44 16.61 22.28 -15.53
N PRO A 45 17.67 22.38 -16.37
CA PRO A 45 17.64 21.87 -17.73
C PRO A 45 17.43 20.36 -17.72
N GLY A 46 16.54 19.85 -18.58
CA GLY A 46 16.18 18.43 -18.65
C GLY A 46 15.35 17.90 -17.48
N SER A 47 14.94 18.75 -16.55
CA SER A 47 14.00 18.41 -15.45
C SER A 47 12.98 19.54 -15.24
N THR A 48 12.56 20.16 -16.33
CA THR A 48 11.67 21.33 -16.32
C THR A 48 10.22 20.89 -16.30
N ILE A 49 9.54 21.04 -15.17
CA ILE A 49 8.09 20.82 -15.05
C ILE A 49 7.42 22.13 -14.62
N LEU A 50 6.62 22.71 -15.51
CA LEU A 50 6.05 24.05 -15.40
C LEU A 50 4.65 24.01 -14.78
N LEU A 51 4.38 24.81 -13.75
CA LEU A 51 3.06 24.90 -13.12
C LEU A 51 2.21 25.92 -13.88
N ILE A 52 1.24 25.45 -14.65
CA ILE A 52 0.56 26.26 -15.67
C ILE A 52 -0.79 26.83 -15.23
N ASP A 53 -1.26 26.57 -14.01
CA ASP A 53 -2.57 26.99 -13.53
C ASP A 53 -2.50 28.10 -12.47
N THR A 54 -1.47 28.95 -12.51
CA THR A 54 -1.35 30.08 -11.56
C THR A 54 -2.34 31.19 -11.85
N TYR A 55 -2.59 31.50 -13.13
CA TYR A 55 -3.52 32.55 -13.55
C TYR A 55 -4.64 32.03 -14.45
N ASP A 56 -4.29 31.52 -15.63
CA ASP A 56 -5.22 30.89 -16.57
C ASP A 56 -4.53 29.74 -17.33
N THR A 57 -4.91 28.51 -17.00
CA THR A 57 -4.34 27.28 -17.58
C THR A 57 -4.37 27.26 -19.11
N LEU A 58 -5.48 27.70 -19.72
CA LEU A 58 -5.68 27.60 -21.17
C LEU A 58 -5.47 28.93 -21.89
N GLY A 59 -5.56 30.05 -21.19
CA GLY A 59 -5.38 31.39 -21.74
C GLY A 59 -3.93 31.89 -21.69
N SER A 60 -3.13 31.48 -20.68
CA SER A 60 -1.74 31.92 -20.54
C SER A 60 -0.76 30.79 -20.27
N GLY A 61 -1.08 29.90 -19.32
CA GLY A 61 -0.14 28.93 -18.78
C GLY A 61 0.38 27.95 -19.83
N ILE A 62 -0.54 27.30 -20.55
CA ILE A 62 -0.16 26.37 -21.61
C ILE A 62 0.56 27.05 -22.78
N GLU A 63 0.16 28.27 -23.14
CA GLU A 63 0.79 29.03 -24.22
C GLU A 63 2.24 29.39 -23.86
N ASN A 64 2.46 29.87 -22.64
CA ASN A 64 3.79 30.16 -22.11
C ASN A 64 4.64 28.90 -21.98
N ALA A 65 4.05 27.77 -21.56
CA ALA A 65 4.74 26.50 -21.48
C ALA A 65 5.14 25.95 -22.84
N ILE A 66 4.33 26.14 -23.89
CA ILE A 66 4.68 25.76 -25.27
C ILE A 66 5.88 26.56 -25.76
N ILE A 67 5.91 27.88 -25.52
CA ILE A 67 7.06 28.73 -25.91
C ILE A 67 8.34 28.18 -25.28
N VAL A 68 8.35 27.95 -23.96
CA VAL A 68 9.52 27.41 -23.26
C VAL A 68 9.83 25.98 -23.68
N GLY A 69 8.81 25.16 -23.95
CA GLY A 69 8.97 23.79 -24.43
C GLY A 69 9.69 23.71 -25.76
N LEU A 70 9.36 24.59 -26.71
CA LEU A 70 10.05 24.68 -27.99
C LEU A 70 11.50 25.14 -27.81
N GLU A 71 11.75 26.14 -26.96
CA GLU A 71 13.10 26.61 -26.62
C GLU A 71 13.96 25.51 -25.97
N GLU A 72 13.37 24.68 -25.10
CA GLU A 72 14.07 23.55 -24.48
C GLU A 72 14.27 22.38 -25.47
N LYS A 73 13.31 22.12 -26.36
CA LYS A 73 13.43 21.11 -27.41
C LYS A 73 14.59 21.40 -28.36
N GLU A 74 14.81 22.67 -28.72
CA GLU A 74 15.97 23.08 -29.53
C GLU A 74 17.31 22.76 -28.85
N LYS A 75 17.33 22.69 -27.51
CA LYS A 75 18.50 22.31 -26.71
C LYS A 75 18.60 20.80 -26.49
N GLY A 76 17.65 20.01 -27.01
CA GLY A 76 17.55 18.57 -26.79
C GLY A 76 16.95 18.16 -25.44
N ASN A 77 16.28 19.09 -24.75
CA ASN A 77 15.61 18.83 -23.48
C ASN A 77 14.10 18.62 -23.68
N THR A 78 13.50 17.81 -22.80
CA THR A 78 12.05 17.65 -22.69
C THR A 78 11.50 18.46 -21.53
N ILE A 79 10.23 18.87 -21.61
CA ILE A 79 9.53 19.54 -20.52
C ILE A 79 8.37 18.70 -19.98
N GLY A 80 7.80 19.11 -18.86
CA GLY A 80 6.49 18.70 -18.42
C GLY A 80 5.67 19.90 -17.97
N VAL A 81 4.37 19.68 -17.81
CA VAL A 81 3.44 20.65 -17.23
C VAL A 81 2.73 20.03 -16.03
N ARG A 82 2.46 20.85 -15.01
CA ARG A 82 1.67 20.47 -13.84
C ARG A 82 0.42 21.33 -13.77
N ILE A 83 -0.71 20.70 -13.49
CA ILE A 83 -1.96 21.34 -13.05
C ILE A 83 -2.29 20.90 -11.63
N ASP A 84 -2.79 21.84 -10.82
CA ASP A 84 -3.17 21.66 -9.42
C ASP A 84 -4.63 22.07 -9.14
N SER A 85 -5.42 22.33 -10.19
CA SER A 85 -6.80 22.81 -10.08
C SER A 85 -7.60 22.59 -11.36
N GLY A 86 -8.91 22.83 -11.28
CA GLY A 86 -9.84 22.71 -12.40
C GLY A 86 -10.30 21.28 -12.67
N ASP A 87 -10.88 21.07 -13.86
CA ASP A 87 -11.40 19.76 -14.28
C ASP A 87 -10.26 18.86 -14.76
N LEU A 88 -9.91 17.88 -13.93
CA LEU A 88 -8.81 16.95 -14.16
C LEU A 88 -9.07 15.92 -15.27
N SER A 89 -10.28 15.88 -15.87
CA SER A 89 -10.58 15.07 -17.06
C SER A 89 -10.50 15.91 -18.33
N TYR A 90 -11.06 17.12 -18.30
CA TYR A 90 -11.07 18.04 -19.45
C TYR A 90 -9.70 18.66 -19.71
N LEU A 91 -9.06 19.26 -18.69
CA LEU A 91 -7.85 20.05 -18.88
C LEU A 91 -6.69 19.23 -19.46
N PRO A 92 -6.33 18.04 -18.95
CA PRO A 92 -5.26 17.23 -19.54
C PRO A 92 -5.47 16.90 -21.01
N ARG A 93 -6.71 16.67 -21.44
CA ARG A 93 -7.02 16.37 -22.85
C ARG A 93 -6.76 17.57 -23.75
N VAL A 94 -7.17 18.76 -23.32
CA VAL A 94 -6.92 20.00 -24.06
C VAL A 94 -5.42 20.33 -24.07
N ILE A 95 -4.77 20.21 -22.92
CA ILE A 95 -3.32 20.41 -22.76
C ILE A 95 -2.54 19.47 -23.68
N ARG A 96 -2.84 18.17 -23.64
CA ARG A 96 -2.20 17.16 -24.50
C ARG A 96 -2.33 17.53 -25.97
N LYS A 97 -3.54 17.86 -26.42
CA LYS A 97 -3.78 18.30 -27.79
C LYS A 97 -2.94 19.52 -28.16
N ARG A 98 -2.85 20.55 -27.31
CA ARG A 98 -2.06 21.76 -27.62
C ARG A 98 -0.56 21.49 -27.65
N LEU A 99 -0.06 20.64 -26.75
CA LEU A 99 1.33 20.21 -26.77
C LEU A 99 1.64 19.43 -28.06
N ASP A 100 0.77 18.50 -28.46
CA ASP A 100 0.94 17.70 -29.68
C ASP A 100 0.86 18.56 -30.94
N ASP A 101 -0.11 19.49 -31.02
CA ASP A 101 -0.24 20.42 -32.15
C ASP A 101 1.00 21.34 -32.27
N ALA A 102 1.71 21.60 -31.17
CA ALA A 102 2.99 22.32 -31.14
C ALA A 102 4.22 21.42 -31.35
N GLY A 103 4.04 20.10 -31.51
CA GLY A 103 5.12 19.12 -31.70
C GLY A 103 5.85 18.72 -30.41
N LEU A 104 5.27 18.92 -29.23
CA LEU A 104 5.80 18.55 -27.92
C LEU A 104 5.17 17.25 -27.40
N GLU A 105 5.13 16.22 -28.25
CA GLU A 105 4.47 14.92 -27.98
C GLU A 105 5.06 14.16 -26.79
N ASP A 106 6.33 14.41 -26.47
CA ASP A 106 7.08 13.80 -25.37
C ASP A 106 6.97 14.57 -24.04
N ALA A 107 6.26 15.70 -24.03
CA ALA A 107 6.06 16.48 -22.81
C ALA A 107 5.15 15.76 -21.81
N PHE A 108 5.52 15.70 -20.53
CA PHE A 108 4.75 15.00 -19.50
C PHE A 108 3.65 15.87 -18.89
N ILE A 109 2.50 15.26 -18.56
CA ILE A 109 1.40 15.91 -17.84
C ILE A 109 1.34 15.35 -16.42
N VAL A 110 1.56 16.23 -15.45
CA VAL A 110 1.50 15.94 -14.02
C VAL A 110 0.24 16.55 -13.42
N VAL A 111 -0.48 15.79 -12.61
CA VAL A 111 -1.63 16.29 -11.85
C VAL A 111 -1.37 16.16 -10.37
N SER A 112 -1.55 17.25 -9.63
CA SER A 112 -1.77 17.23 -8.18
C SER A 112 -3.14 17.86 -7.90
N ASN A 113 -3.70 17.62 -6.70
CA ASN A 113 -4.92 18.21 -6.11
C ASN A 113 -5.95 17.16 -5.67
N ASP A 114 -6.09 17.01 -4.34
CA ASP A 114 -7.11 16.19 -3.65
C ASP A 114 -7.46 14.85 -4.34
N LEU A 115 -6.43 14.20 -4.88
CA LEU A 115 -6.58 12.93 -5.56
C LEU A 115 -6.88 11.81 -4.56
N THR A 116 -7.93 11.05 -4.84
CA THR A 116 -8.25 9.76 -4.21
C THR A 116 -8.10 8.63 -5.21
N GLU A 117 -8.09 7.39 -4.70
CA GLU A 117 -8.00 6.20 -5.51
C GLU A 117 -9.18 6.02 -6.48
N GLU A 118 -10.39 6.50 -6.13
CA GLU A 118 -11.58 6.47 -7.00
C GLU A 118 -11.48 7.49 -8.15
N ILE A 119 -10.96 8.69 -7.85
CA ILE A 119 -10.72 9.73 -8.86
C ILE A 119 -9.69 9.23 -9.86
N ILE A 120 -8.54 8.73 -9.37
CA ILE A 120 -7.48 8.19 -10.22
C ILE A 120 -8.01 7.01 -11.06
N GLN A 121 -8.78 6.09 -10.46
CA GLN A 121 -9.35 4.96 -11.20
C GLN A 121 -10.27 5.43 -12.34
N THR A 122 -11.11 6.43 -12.10
CA THR A 122 -12.01 7.01 -13.12
C THR A 122 -11.20 7.64 -14.25
N LEU A 123 -10.24 8.50 -13.94
CA LEU A 123 -9.42 9.19 -14.95
C LEU A 123 -8.59 8.21 -15.79
N VAL A 124 -8.06 7.15 -15.16
CA VAL A 124 -7.34 6.08 -15.88
C VAL A 124 -8.30 5.28 -16.77
N HIS A 125 -9.49 4.93 -16.27
CA HIS A 125 -10.50 4.20 -17.04
C HIS A 125 -10.94 4.99 -18.28
N ASP A 126 -11.13 6.30 -18.13
CA ASP A 126 -11.53 7.20 -19.20
C ASP A 126 -10.38 7.53 -20.18
N GLY A 127 -9.16 7.01 -19.94
CA GLY A 127 -8.00 7.26 -20.79
C GLY A 127 -7.61 8.74 -20.84
N VAL A 128 -7.68 9.43 -19.70
CA VAL A 128 -7.22 10.82 -19.58
C VAL A 128 -5.67 10.82 -19.68
N PRO A 129 -5.06 11.68 -20.52
CA PRO A 129 -3.61 11.67 -20.74
C PRO A 129 -2.86 12.33 -19.58
N ILE A 130 -2.66 11.57 -18.50
CA ILE A 130 -1.90 11.99 -17.31
C ILE A 130 -0.77 10.98 -17.09
N ASP A 131 0.45 11.49 -17.01
CA ASP A 131 1.66 10.66 -16.90
C ASP A 131 2.10 10.46 -15.44
N SER A 132 1.76 11.39 -14.55
CA SER A 132 2.18 11.35 -13.15
C SER A 132 1.16 11.96 -12.19
N TRP A 133 1.00 11.32 -11.03
CA TRP A 133 0.01 11.65 -10.01
C TRP A 133 0.70 12.10 -8.72
N GLY A 134 0.52 13.37 -8.35
CA GLY A 134 0.95 13.95 -7.08
C GLY A 134 -0.13 13.84 -6.01
N ILE A 135 -0.02 12.85 -5.12
CA ILE A 135 -1.01 12.58 -4.08
C ILE A 135 -0.48 13.05 -2.73
N GLY A 136 -1.20 13.98 -2.09
CA GLY A 136 -0.86 14.56 -0.80
C GLY A 136 -1.70 14.03 0.35
N THR A 137 -2.67 14.84 0.80
CA THR A 137 -3.45 14.67 2.03
C THR A 137 -4.02 13.27 2.19
N HIS A 138 -4.79 12.78 1.21
CA HIS A 138 -5.49 11.49 1.31
C HIS A 138 -4.54 10.30 1.55
N LEU A 139 -3.38 10.29 0.89
CA LEU A 139 -2.40 9.22 1.03
C LEU A 139 -1.69 9.26 2.39
N VAL A 140 -1.29 10.46 2.85
CA VAL A 140 -0.49 10.60 4.09
C VAL A 140 -1.34 10.50 5.36
N THR A 141 -2.60 10.92 5.30
CA THR A 141 -3.50 10.90 6.47
C THR A 141 -4.35 9.64 6.56
N GLY A 142 -4.43 8.84 5.49
CA GLY A 142 -5.31 7.66 5.42
C GLY A 142 -6.77 8.01 5.11
N GLY A 143 -7.05 9.24 4.68
CA GLY A 143 -8.37 9.69 4.23
C GLY A 143 -9.45 9.47 5.30
N ILE A 144 -10.52 8.75 4.93
CA ILE A 144 -11.65 8.46 5.81
C ILE A 144 -11.33 7.43 6.92
N GLN A 145 -10.27 6.64 6.76
CA GLN A 145 -9.86 5.62 7.72
C GLN A 145 -8.40 5.85 8.15
N ALA A 146 -8.19 6.93 8.90
CA ALA A 146 -6.87 7.38 9.37
C ALA A 146 -6.20 6.50 10.43
N SER A 147 -6.84 5.41 10.88
CA SER A 147 -6.27 4.54 11.91
C SER A 147 -6.48 3.05 11.62
N LEU A 148 -5.44 2.26 11.92
CA LEU A 148 -5.51 0.81 11.98
C LEU A 148 -5.72 0.40 13.45
N ASN A 149 -6.74 -0.42 13.72
CA ASN A 149 -7.08 -0.92 15.06
C ASN A 149 -6.12 -2.03 15.56
N GLY A 150 -4.82 -1.88 15.32
CA GLY A 150 -3.79 -2.82 15.76
C GLY A 150 -3.74 -2.90 17.29
N VAL A 151 -3.67 -4.11 17.85
CA VAL A 151 -3.64 -4.33 19.30
C VAL A 151 -2.52 -5.26 19.72
N TYR A 152 -1.93 -4.98 20.89
CA TYR A 152 -1.03 -5.89 21.58
C TYR A 152 -1.79 -6.65 22.68
N LYS A 153 -1.63 -7.98 22.71
CA LYS A 153 -2.33 -8.88 23.65
C LYS A 153 -1.41 -10.01 24.08
N LEU A 154 -1.41 -10.31 25.38
CA LEU A 154 -0.74 -11.47 25.94
C LEU A 154 -1.46 -12.76 25.50
N ALA A 155 -0.73 -13.64 24.81
CA ALA A 155 -1.27 -14.90 24.30
C ALA A 155 -0.76 -16.14 25.05
N ALA A 156 0.39 -16.05 25.72
CA ALA A 156 0.93 -17.10 26.56
C ALA A 156 1.83 -16.52 27.66
N LYS A 157 2.00 -17.25 28.76
CA LYS A 157 2.92 -16.94 29.85
C LYS A 157 3.87 -18.11 30.06
N GLU A 158 5.15 -17.83 30.20
CA GLU A 158 6.11 -18.85 30.62
C GLU A 158 5.93 -19.17 32.11
N LEU A 159 5.95 -20.46 32.45
CA LEU A 159 5.90 -20.98 33.81
C LEU A 159 7.31 -21.29 34.31
N ARG A 160 7.44 -21.56 35.61
CA ARG A 160 8.75 -21.79 36.26
C ARG A 160 9.49 -23.04 35.75
N ASP A 161 8.75 -23.99 35.19
CA ASP A 161 9.28 -25.22 34.61
C ASP A 161 9.69 -25.06 33.12
N GLY A 162 9.58 -23.83 32.58
CA GLY A 162 9.88 -23.53 31.17
C GLY A 162 8.73 -23.84 30.21
N SER A 163 7.60 -24.37 30.70
CA SER A 163 6.41 -24.58 29.88
C SER A 163 5.64 -23.27 29.65
N TYR A 164 4.83 -23.21 28.60
CA TYR A 164 4.00 -22.04 28.31
C TYR A 164 2.53 -22.31 28.64
N LEU A 165 1.92 -21.45 29.46
CA LEU A 165 0.49 -21.42 29.73
C LEU A 165 -0.22 -20.47 28.75
N PRO A 166 -1.08 -20.98 27.85
CA PRO A 166 -1.87 -20.15 26.95
C PRO A 166 -2.84 -19.23 27.69
N THR A 167 -3.00 -18.00 27.21
CA THR A 167 -3.93 -17.00 27.75
C THR A 167 -4.68 -16.28 26.64
N MET A 168 -5.88 -15.80 26.94
CA MET A 168 -6.66 -14.98 26.01
C MET A 168 -7.55 -14.01 26.76
N LYS A 169 -7.82 -12.86 26.13
CA LYS A 169 -8.89 -11.95 26.56
C LYS A 169 -10.23 -12.52 26.11
N ILE A 170 -11.12 -12.71 27.07
CA ILE A 170 -12.52 -13.08 26.82
C ILE A 170 -13.34 -11.80 26.83
N SER A 171 -14.20 -11.65 25.82
CA SER A 171 -15.07 -10.49 25.64
C SER A 171 -16.52 -10.95 25.55
N ASN A 172 -17.46 -10.05 25.84
CA ASN A 172 -18.89 -10.32 25.68
C ASN A 172 -19.30 -10.54 24.22
N SER A 173 -18.45 -10.14 23.26
CA SER A 173 -18.59 -10.47 21.84
C SER A 173 -17.52 -11.46 21.39
N PHE A 174 -17.92 -12.51 20.68
CA PHE A 174 -17.03 -13.57 20.21
C PHE A 174 -15.94 -13.04 19.27
N GLU A 175 -16.30 -12.07 18.41
CA GLU A 175 -15.38 -11.43 17.46
C GLU A 175 -14.23 -10.65 18.14
N LYS A 176 -14.43 -10.18 19.38
CA LYS A 176 -13.41 -9.46 20.16
C LYS A 176 -12.58 -10.39 21.06
N THR A 177 -12.81 -11.70 20.95
CA THR A 177 -12.08 -12.72 21.71
C THR A 177 -10.78 -13.08 20.98
N THR A 178 -9.65 -12.96 21.69
CA THR A 178 -8.31 -13.16 21.11
C THR A 178 -7.98 -14.65 20.96
N ASN A 179 -7.14 -15.02 19.99
CA ASN A 179 -6.66 -16.40 19.87
C ASN A 179 -5.50 -16.68 20.87
N PRO A 180 -5.58 -17.74 21.69
CA PRO A 180 -4.59 -18.05 22.72
C PRO A 180 -3.29 -18.63 22.12
N GLY A 181 -2.29 -18.85 22.98
CA GLY A 181 -1.08 -19.60 22.69
C GLY A 181 -0.04 -18.85 21.87
N ILE A 182 1.17 -19.41 21.83
CA ILE A 182 2.19 -19.05 20.83
C ILE A 182 1.75 -19.64 19.50
N LYS A 183 1.81 -18.86 18.42
CA LYS A 183 1.21 -19.20 17.13
C LYS A 183 2.21 -19.03 15.99
N GLN A 184 1.95 -19.75 14.90
CA GLN A 184 2.56 -19.54 13.58
C GLN A 184 1.47 -19.26 12.55
N LEU A 185 1.81 -18.57 11.47
CA LEU A 185 0.94 -18.29 10.33
C LEU A 185 1.54 -18.92 9.07
N TYR A 186 0.78 -19.78 8.41
CA TYR A 186 1.20 -20.44 7.18
C TYR A 186 0.35 -19.98 6.00
N ARG A 187 0.98 -19.56 4.91
CA ARG A 187 0.31 -19.22 3.65
C ARG A 187 0.40 -20.38 2.66
N PHE A 188 -0.72 -20.74 2.07
CA PHE A 188 -0.84 -21.79 1.06
C PHE A 188 -0.85 -21.17 -0.33
N TYR A 189 -0.09 -21.74 -1.26
CA TYR A 189 0.01 -21.27 -2.64
C TYR A 189 -0.36 -22.37 -3.64
N ASP A 190 -1.10 -21.98 -4.68
CA ASP A 190 -1.44 -22.85 -5.80
C ASP A 190 -0.25 -23.07 -6.77
N ALA A 191 -0.46 -23.90 -7.79
CA ALA A 191 0.55 -24.22 -8.80
C ALA A 191 0.95 -23.02 -9.68
N GLU A 192 0.10 -21.98 -9.75
CA GLU A 192 0.37 -20.74 -10.48
C GLU A 192 1.13 -19.72 -9.61
N GLY A 193 1.37 -20.04 -8.34
CA GLY A 193 2.05 -19.17 -7.38
C GLY A 193 1.11 -18.19 -6.66
N GLY A 194 -0.20 -18.33 -6.85
CA GLY A 194 -1.24 -17.54 -6.21
C GLY A 194 -1.46 -17.93 -4.75
N ALA A 195 -1.57 -16.94 -3.86
CA ALA A 195 -1.91 -17.14 -2.46
C ALA A 195 -3.40 -17.48 -2.32
N ILE A 196 -3.69 -18.62 -1.70
CA ILE A 196 -5.06 -19.17 -1.59
C ILE A 196 -5.72 -18.76 -0.27
N ALA A 197 -5.02 -19.02 0.84
CA ALA A 197 -5.50 -18.82 2.20
C ALA A 197 -4.34 -18.86 3.20
N ASP A 198 -4.56 -18.27 4.38
CA ASP A 198 -3.64 -18.35 5.51
C ASP A 198 -4.23 -19.20 6.64
N LEU A 199 -3.41 -20.08 7.21
CA LEU A 199 -3.74 -20.95 8.34
C LEU A 199 -2.96 -20.51 9.59
N VAL A 200 -3.69 -20.10 10.62
CA VAL A 200 -3.15 -19.79 11.95
C VAL A 200 -3.11 -21.09 12.77
N THR A 201 -1.95 -21.40 13.32
CA THR A 201 -1.67 -22.64 14.05
C THR A 201 -1.10 -22.35 15.43
N CYS A 202 -1.15 -23.33 16.32
CA CYS A 202 -0.26 -23.41 17.47
C CYS A 202 1.19 -23.57 16.99
N PHE A 203 2.15 -22.99 17.71
CA PHE A 203 3.56 -22.94 17.29
C PHE A 203 4.22 -24.32 17.13
N ASP A 204 3.71 -25.34 17.82
CA ASP A 204 4.21 -26.71 17.77
C ASP A 204 3.55 -27.57 16.69
N GLU A 205 2.67 -27.00 15.85
CA GLU A 205 2.11 -27.69 14.69
C GLU A 205 3.07 -27.64 13.49
N GLU A 206 3.38 -28.81 12.97
CA GLU A 206 4.13 -28.96 11.72
C GLU A 206 3.18 -29.02 10.53
N ILE A 207 3.28 -28.02 9.65
CA ILE A 207 2.49 -27.92 8.42
C ILE A 207 3.42 -28.19 7.24
N SER A 208 3.07 -29.17 6.41
CA SER A 208 3.88 -29.64 5.29
C SER A 208 3.02 -29.98 4.09
N VAL A 209 3.63 -29.91 2.90
CA VAL A 209 2.97 -30.27 1.65
C VAL A 209 2.59 -31.75 1.61
N GLY A 210 1.51 -32.08 0.90
CA GLY A 210 1.05 -33.46 0.71
C GLY A 210 -0.03 -33.93 1.69
N ASN A 211 -0.50 -33.06 2.60
CA ASN A 211 -1.55 -33.37 3.56
C ASN A 211 -2.84 -32.59 3.29
N ASP A 212 -3.97 -33.15 3.68
CA ASP A 212 -5.23 -32.40 3.72
C ASP A 212 -5.32 -31.61 5.03
N TYR A 213 -5.88 -30.40 4.96
CA TYR A 213 -6.04 -29.53 6.14
C TYR A 213 -7.46 -28.99 6.22
N VAL A 214 -7.98 -28.85 7.44
CA VAL A 214 -9.28 -28.20 7.69
C VAL A 214 -9.06 -26.75 8.12
N PHE A 215 -9.67 -25.83 7.39
CA PHE A 215 -9.58 -24.39 7.59
C PHE A 215 -10.84 -23.90 8.29
N TYR A 216 -10.80 -23.77 9.61
CA TYR A 216 -11.96 -23.29 10.36
C TYR A 216 -12.07 -21.77 10.31
N HIS A 217 -13.29 -21.27 10.14
CA HIS A 217 -13.55 -19.85 10.23
C HIS A 217 -13.22 -19.35 11.66
N PRO A 218 -12.58 -18.17 11.81
CA PRO A 218 -12.08 -17.70 13.12
C PRO A 218 -13.18 -17.34 14.13
N PHE A 219 -14.38 -17.02 13.62
CA PHE A 219 -15.54 -16.55 14.38
C PHE A 219 -16.80 -17.42 14.27
N ALA A 220 -17.22 -17.82 13.07
CA ALA A 220 -18.31 -18.77 12.88
C ALA A 220 -17.91 -20.22 13.26
N GLU A 221 -18.59 -20.79 14.24
CA GLU A 221 -18.21 -22.09 14.83
C GLU A 221 -18.39 -23.28 13.88
N THR A 222 -19.41 -23.22 13.01
CA THR A 222 -19.77 -24.31 12.08
C THR A 222 -19.20 -24.12 10.69
N GLU A 223 -18.58 -22.97 10.40
CA GLU A 223 -18.01 -22.70 9.08
C GLU A 223 -16.57 -23.20 9.00
N PHE A 224 -16.30 -24.01 7.98
CA PHE A 224 -14.98 -24.48 7.62
C PHE A 224 -14.95 -24.86 6.15
N PHE A 225 -13.75 -25.05 5.62
CA PHE A 225 -13.55 -25.73 4.35
C PHE A 225 -12.33 -26.65 4.43
N GLU A 226 -12.28 -27.65 3.55
CA GLU A 226 -11.12 -28.53 3.43
C GLU A 226 -10.19 -28.03 2.34
N MET A 227 -8.92 -27.85 2.69
CA MET A 227 -7.83 -27.61 1.76
C MET A 227 -7.21 -28.96 1.40
N LYS A 228 -7.60 -29.48 0.23
CA LYS A 228 -7.06 -30.72 -0.33
C LYS A 228 -5.63 -30.52 -0.82
N LYS A 229 -4.76 -31.51 -0.59
CA LYS A 229 -3.34 -31.47 -1.00
C LYS A 229 -3.12 -31.20 -2.48
N GLU A 230 -4.08 -31.54 -3.35
CA GLU A 230 -4.00 -31.29 -4.79
C GLU A 230 -4.21 -29.81 -5.15
N ARG A 231 -4.74 -28.99 -4.24
CA ARG A 231 -5.05 -27.57 -4.49
C ARG A 231 -3.87 -26.63 -4.29
N TYR A 232 -2.77 -27.10 -3.70
CA TYR A 232 -1.63 -26.27 -3.37
C TYR A 232 -0.32 -27.04 -3.56
N VAL A 233 0.75 -26.32 -3.88
CA VAL A 233 2.08 -26.93 -4.13
C VAL A 233 3.16 -26.38 -3.20
N ARG A 234 2.89 -25.26 -2.52
CA ARG A 234 3.84 -24.59 -1.63
C ARG A 234 3.13 -24.06 -0.40
N ILE A 235 3.79 -24.20 0.74
CA ILE A 235 3.39 -23.62 2.03
C ILE A 235 4.54 -22.76 2.54
N GLU A 236 4.24 -21.58 3.08
CA GLU A 236 5.23 -20.64 3.61
C GLU A 236 4.88 -20.24 5.04
N ALA A 237 5.82 -20.39 5.97
CA ALA A 237 5.71 -19.82 7.31
C ALA A 237 6.01 -18.31 7.26
N LEU A 238 5.03 -17.48 7.65
CA LEU A 238 5.11 -16.03 7.51
C LEU A 238 5.79 -15.33 8.69
N LEU A 239 5.68 -15.88 9.92
CA LEU A 239 6.35 -15.30 11.08
C LEU A 239 7.78 -15.85 11.21
N ASN A 240 8.74 -14.94 11.09
CA ASN A 240 10.16 -15.24 11.15
C ASN A 240 10.80 -14.60 12.40
N HIS A 241 11.80 -15.27 12.96
CA HIS A 241 12.54 -14.78 14.13
C HIS A 241 13.47 -13.64 13.70
N VAL A 242 13.15 -12.41 14.13
CA VAL A 242 13.90 -11.18 13.74
C VAL A 242 14.75 -10.59 14.86
N MET A 243 14.55 -11.03 16.10
CA MET A 243 15.25 -10.50 17.27
C MET A 243 15.35 -11.57 18.36
N LYS A 244 16.55 -11.79 18.88
CA LYS A 244 16.85 -12.71 19.99
C LYS A 244 17.70 -11.98 21.04
N ASP A 245 17.32 -12.09 22.31
CA ASP A 245 18.05 -11.48 23.44
C ASP A 245 18.34 -9.98 23.25
N GLY A 246 17.36 -9.24 22.73
CA GLY A 246 17.46 -7.81 22.44
C GLY A 246 18.31 -7.44 21.22
N LYS A 247 18.87 -8.43 20.50
CA LYS A 247 19.69 -8.21 19.30
C LYS A 247 18.93 -8.64 18.05
N ARG A 248 18.96 -7.79 17.02
CA ARG A 248 18.39 -8.14 15.71
C ARG A 248 19.13 -9.34 15.12
N LEU A 249 18.37 -10.29 14.60
CA LEU A 249 18.90 -11.38 13.77
C LEU A 249 19.02 -10.87 12.33
N GLY A 250 20.24 -10.80 11.82
CA GLY A 250 20.54 -10.29 10.47
C GLY A 250 20.62 -8.76 10.36
N GLY A 251 21.00 -8.29 9.18
CA GLY A 251 21.09 -6.86 8.86
C GLY A 251 19.73 -6.20 8.71
N LYS A 252 19.69 -4.86 8.84
CA LYS A 252 18.51 -4.07 8.46
C LYS A 252 18.37 -4.14 6.93
N PRO A 253 17.25 -4.64 6.37
CA PRO A 253 17.06 -4.62 4.92
C PRO A 253 16.97 -3.18 4.42
N CYS A 254 17.54 -2.91 3.24
CA CYS A 254 17.39 -1.60 2.61
C CYS A 254 15.95 -1.41 2.09
N LEU A 255 15.55 -0.16 1.90
CA LEU A 255 14.17 0.16 1.53
C LEU A 255 13.78 -0.41 0.16
N LYS A 256 14.72 -0.42 -0.81
CA LYS A 256 14.51 -1.01 -2.13
C LYS A 256 14.14 -2.50 -2.07
N THR A 257 14.88 -3.29 -1.28
CA THR A 257 14.54 -4.72 -1.07
C THR A 257 13.16 -4.89 -0.43
N LEU A 258 12.77 -3.99 0.49
CA LEU A 258 11.43 -4.03 1.10
C LEU A 258 10.33 -3.70 0.09
N GLN A 259 10.56 -2.72 -0.79
CA GLN A 259 9.63 -2.35 -1.86
C GLN A 259 9.46 -3.49 -2.86
N GLU A 260 10.57 -4.08 -3.35
CA GLU A 260 10.56 -5.23 -4.26
C GLU A 260 9.86 -6.45 -3.66
N ARG A 261 10.07 -6.69 -2.35
CA ARG A 261 9.34 -7.73 -1.63
C ARG A 261 7.84 -7.43 -1.60
N GLY A 262 7.45 -6.19 -1.27
CA GLY A 262 6.05 -5.78 -1.23
C GLY A 262 5.34 -5.96 -2.57
N ILE A 263 5.97 -5.54 -3.67
CA ILE A 263 5.45 -5.71 -5.04
C ILE A 263 5.29 -7.21 -5.36
N ARG A 264 6.35 -8.00 -5.20
CA ARG A 264 6.28 -9.45 -5.45
C ARG A 264 5.22 -10.14 -4.59
N SER A 265 5.04 -9.74 -3.33
CA SER A 265 3.99 -10.29 -2.48
C SER A 265 2.59 -9.93 -2.98
N LEU A 266 2.37 -8.72 -3.48
CA LEU A 266 1.09 -8.33 -4.07
C LEU A 266 0.80 -9.11 -5.36
N ASP A 267 1.82 -9.41 -6.16
CA ASP A 267 1.66 -10.21 -7.40
C ASP A 267 1.18 -11.64 -7.12
N THR A 268 1.45 -12.17 -5.93
CA THR A 268 0.90 -13.48 -5.51
C THR A 268 -0.58 -13.41 -5.14
N ILE A 269 -1.14 -12.24 -4.89
CA ILE A 269 -2.54 -12.11 -4.48
C ILE A 269 -3.43 -12.04 -5.71
N HIS A 270 -4.39 -12.98 -5.83
CA HIS A 270 -5.33 -12.98 -6.95
C HIS A 270 -6.08 -11.64 -7.06
N LYS A 271 -6.22 -11.11 -8.28
CA LYS A 271 -6.77 -9.76 -8.54
C LYS A 271 -8.15 -9.50 -7.92
N THR A 272 -8.94 -10.54 -7.67
CA THR A 272 -10.25 -10.43 -7.00
C THR A 272 -10.17 -9.93 -5.56
N TYR A 273 -9.03 -10.10 -4.88
CA TYR A 273 -8.80 -9.56 -3.54
C TYR A 273 -8.29 -8.12 -3.58
N LEU A 274 -7.75 -7.67 -4.72
CA LEU A 274 -7.11 -6.37 -4.89
C LEU A 274 -8.04 -5.29 -5.47
N ARG A 275 -9.24 -5.67 -5.91
CA ARG A 275 -10.24 -4.72 -6.42
C ARG A 275 -10.75 -3.81 -5.31
N GLN A 276 -10.95 -2.53 -5.62
CA GLN A 276 -11.48 -1.56 -4.66
C GLN A 276 -12.94 -1.84 -4.31
N ILE A 277 -13.76 -2.17 -5.32
CA ILE A 277 -15.19 -2.40 -5.15
C ILE A 277 -15.45 -3.87 -4.83
N ASN A 278 -16.06 -4.12 -3.67
CA ASN A 278 -16.49 -5.44 -3.20
C ASN A 278 -15.38 -6.50 -3.29
N PRO A 279 -14.16 -6.30 -2.76
CA PRO A 279 -13.10 -7.30 -2.84
C PRO A 279 -13.55 -8.65 -2.27
N HIS A 280 -13.04 -9.74 -2.83
CA HIS A 280 -13.18 -11.03 -2.17
C HIS A 280 -12.54 -10.95 -0.78
N ILE A 281 -13.13 -11.66 0.20
CA ILE A 281 -12.56 -11.76 1.54
C ILE A 281 -11.48 -12.84 1.50
N TYR A 282 -10.22 -12.44 1.68
CA TYR A 282 -9.10 -13.36 1.79
C TYR A 282 -9.28 -14.25 3.04
N LYS A 283 -9.06 -15.55 2.88
CA LYS A 283 -9.37 -16.53 3.93
C LYS A 283 -8.23 -16.61 4.93
N VAL A 284 -8.51 -16.27 6.18
CA VAL A 284 -7.62 -16.47 7.33
C VAL A 284 -8.34 -17.38 8.32
N SER A 285 -7.81 -18.58 8.52
CA SER A 285 -8.50 -19.65 9.25
C SER A 285 -7.67 -20.17 10.41
N LEU A 286 -8.31 -20.87 11.34
CA LEU A 286 -7.65 -21.54 12.46
C LEU A 286 -7.45 -23.02 12.14
N SER A 287 -6.34 -23.58 12.60
CA SER A 287 -6.14 -25.04 12.66
C SER A 287 -7.12 -25.67 13.64
N GLU A 288 -7.33 -26.99 13.50
CA GLU A 288 -8.16 -27.77 14.41
C GLU A 288 -7.66 -27.66 15.86
N LYS A 289 -6.34 -27.83 16.07
CA LYS A 289 -5.72 -27.75 17.40
C LYS A 289 -5.88 -26.37 18.03
N LEU A 290 -5.67 -25.29 17.27
CA LEU A 290 -5.83 -23.92 17.78
C LEU A 290 -7.30 -23.61 18.10
N LYS A 291 -8.24 -24.07 17.26
CA LYS A 291 -9.68 -23.95 17.51
C LYS A 291 -10.07 -24.69 18.79
N ALA A 292 -9.62 -25.93 18.97
CA ALA A 292 -9.87 -26.72 20.16
C ALA A 292 -9.35 -26.03 21.43
N LEU A 293 -8.11 -25.54 21.40
CA LEU A 293 -7.50 -24.79 22.51
C LEU A 293 -8.31 -23.53 22.87
N LYS A 294 -8.78 -22.78 21.87
CA LYS A 294 -9.63 -21.60 22.08
C LYS A 294 -10.93 -21.96 22.80
N ILE A 295 -11.61 -23.02 22.36
CA ILE A 295 -12.86 -23.49 22.96
C ILE A 295 -12.63 -23.98 24.40
N GLU A 296 -11.57 -24.74 24.64
CA GLU A 296 -11.23 -25.25 25.97
C GLU A 296 -11.04 -24.12 26.99
N ILE A 297 -10.28 -23.08 26.62
CA ILE A 297 -10.07 -21.92 27.50
C ILE A 297 -11.37 -21.15 27.75
N LEU A 298 -12.22 -20.98 26.73
CA LEU A 298 -13.52 -20.33 26.88
C LEU A 298 -14.44 -21.10 27.84
N VAL A 299 -14.54 -22.42 27.68
CA VAL A 299 -15.36 -23.28 28.54
C VAL A 299 -14.82 -23.29 29.97
N SER A 300 -13.51 -23.45 30.15
CA SER A 300 -12.90 -23.47 31.48
C SER A 300 -13.08 -22.14 32.22
N HIS A 301 -13.01 -21.01 31.53
CA HIS A 301 -13.25 -19.70 32.13
C HIS A 301 -14.71 -19.51 32.55
N ARG A 302 -15.68 -19.86 31.68
CA ARG A 302 -17.11 -19.80 32.02
C ARG A 302 -17.45 -20.67 33.24
N ARG A 303 -16.87 -21.87 33.33
CA ARG A 303 -17.03 -22.76 34.49
C ARG A 303 -16.44 -22.17 35.77
N LYS A 304 -15.29 -21.48 35.69
CA LYS A 304 -14.69 -20.82 36.87
C LYS A 304 -15.54 -19.64 37.33
N ALA A 305 -16.05 -18.82 36.41
CA ALA A 305 -16.93 -17.71 36.75
C ALA A 305 -18.21 -18.19 37.46
N ALA A 306 -18.84 -19.25 36.94
CA ALA A 306 -20.06 -19.83 37.50
C ALA A 306 -19.88 -20.48 38.89
N LYS A 307 -18.64 -20.76 39.32
CA LYS A 307 -18.35 -21.30 40.67
C LYS A 307 -18.11 -20.21 41.72
N ILE A 308 -17.96 -18.95 41.29
CA ILE A 308 -17.66 -17.80 42.15
C ILE A 308 -18.93 -16.99 42.45
N THR A 309 -19.93 -17.05 41.55
CA THR A 309 -21.34 -16.67 41.80
C THR A 309 -22.09 -17.78 42.51
#